data_AF-A0A7C5CXJ1-F1
#
_entry.id   AF-A0A7C5CXJ1-F1
#
_cell.length_a   1.000
_cell.length_b   1.000
_cell.length_c   1.000
_cell.angle_alpha   90.00
_cell.angle_beta   90.00
_cell.angle_gamma   90.00
#
_symmetry.space_group_name_H-M   'P 1'
#
loop_
_entity.id
_entity.type
_entity.pdbx_description
1 polymer ?
#
loop_
_entity_poly.entity_id
_entity_poly.type
_entity_poly.pdbx_seq_one_letter_code
_entity_poly.pdbx_strand_id
1 'polypeptide(L)'
;MKVLREKPEGTAIELVFRGMKGGHSGVDIHLGRANAIKLLARMLWKAAMEFDFGIALFTGGDKHNAIPREAKAVLVAKKDVPAIKDRITAAFEEVRFEYRSIEPDMALDMEETELPESMITEADSRKMLHLLVALPHGVHRMSPDIPDLVETSTSMAKIRTEEDVYVQLASRSSSKTQLEALRDKIEAISVLAGAEAERGQAYPGWLPNLESKVLAILKESARELWGKEPEIKAIHAGLETGIIGEKFPGMDMASFGPQIENPHSPDERVRVPSVKDFYELLALALKKLA
;
A
#
# COMPACT_ATOMS: atom_id res chain seq x y z
N MET A 1 4.99 17.32 6.74
CA MET A 1 3.98 18.27 7.29
C MET A 1 4.59 18.90 8.52
N LYS A 2 4.76 20.23 8.50
CA LYS A 2 5.25 20.96 9.66
C LYS A 2 4.19 20.99 10.75
N VAL A 3 4.63 20.80 11.98
CA VAL A 3 3.77 20.78 13.16
C VAL A 3 4.40 21.55 14.31
N LEU A 4 3.57 22.18 15.11
CA LEU A 4 3.98 22.78 16.37
C LEU A 4 4.02 21.71 17.45
N ARG A 5 5.07 21.77 18.27
CA ARG A 5 5.28 20.90 19.42
C ARG A 5 5.27 21.71 20.71
N GLU A 6 4.78 21.10 21.77
CA GLU A 6 4.71 21.69 23.11
C GLU A 6 5.09 20.67 24.18
N LYS A 7 5.33 21.16 25.40
CA LYS A 7 5.60 20.30 26.55
C LYS A 7 4.29 19.62 26.96
N PRO A 8 4.26 18.29 27.06
CA PRO A 8 3.04 17.58 27.44
C PRO A 8 2.68 17.80 28.91
N GLU A 9 1.38 17.75 29.19
CA GLU A 9 0.80 17.78 30.54
C GLU A 9 -0.38 16.81 30.56
N GLY A 10 -0.50 16.01 31.63
CA GLY A 10 -1.58 15.03 31.79
C GLY A 10 -1.08 13.58 31.78
N THR A 11 -1.93 12.67 31.31
CA THR A 11 -1.63 11.23 31.24
C THR A 11 -1.23 10.84 29.83
N ALA A 12 -0.14 10.09 29.70
CA ALA A 12 0.29 9.52 28.43
C ALA A 12 -0.25 8.09 28.26
N ILE A 13 -0.75 7.79 27.07
CA ILE A 13 -1.34 6.49 26.72
C ILE A 13 -0.65 5.99 25.46
N GLU A 14 -0.02 4.83 25.56
CA GLU A 14 0.54 4.12 24.42
C GLU A 14 -0.51 3.20 23.81
N LEU A 15 -0.63 3.26 22.48
CA LEU A 15 -1.44 2.37 21.68
C LEU A 15 -0.54 1.55 20.77
N VAL A 16 -0.66 0.23 20.82
CA VAL A 16 0.02 -0.69 19.92
C VAL A 16 -1.02 -1.45 19.11
N PHE A 17 -1.13 -1.14 17.83
CA PHE A 17 -2.05 -1.77 16.89
C PHE A 17 -1.30 -2.76 16.01
N ARG A 18 -1.63 -4.04 16.10
CA ARG A 18 -0.83 -5.14 15.55
C ARG A 18 -1.69 -6.33 15.12
N GLY A 19 -1.03 -7.35 14.55
CA GLY A 19 -1.66 -8.62 14.19
C GLY A 19 -2.22 -8.67 12.76
N MET A 20 -2.02 -7.63 11.95
CA MET A 20 -2.44 -7.64 10.55
C MET A 20 -1.48 -8.46 9.69
N LYS A 21 -1.99 -9.08 8.64
CA LYS A 21 -1.24 -9.91 7.69
C LYS A 21 -0.18 -9.12 6.92
N GLY A 22 -0.48 -7.87 6.55
CA GLY A 22 0.37 -7.06 5.68
C GLY A 22 0.44 -7.63 4.27
N GLY A 23 1.54 -7.45 3.56
CA GLY A 23 1.72 -7.99 2.20
C GLY A 23 2.40 -7.02 1.25
N HIS A 24 2.51 -7.43 -0.02
CA HIS A 24 3.06 -6.56 -1.06
C HIS A 24 2.02 -5.55 -1.55
N SER A 25 2.32 -4.26 -1.44
CA SER A 25 1.43 -3.12 -1.78
C SER A 25 0.93 -3.04 -3.24
N GLY A 26 1.47 -3.86 -4.14
CA GLY A 26 1.00 -4.05 -5.51
C GLY A 26 0.16 -5.33 -5.61
N VAL A 27 0.84 -6.47 -5.75
CA VAL A 27 0.26 -7.82 -5.84
C VAL A 27 -0.87 -8.07 -4.84
N ASP A 28 -0.72 -7.75 -3.56
CA ASP A 28 -1.72 -8.08 -2.53
C ASP A 28 -2.79 -6.98 -2.32
N ILE A 29 -2.72 -5.84 -3.01
CA ILE A 29 -3.57 -4.67 -2.70
C ILE A 29 -5.06 -4.92 -2.93
N HIS A 30 -5.39 -5.87 -3.80
CA HIS A 30 -6.76 -6.26 -4.13
C HIS A 30 -7.41 -7.16 -3.06
N LEU A 31 -6.63 -7.73 -2.15
CA LEU A 31 -7.08 -8.73 -1.17
C LEU A 31 -7.89 -8.12 0.00
N GLY A 32 -8.10 -6.81 0.02
CA GLY A 32 -8.83 -6.13 1.09
C GLY A 32 -8.15 -6.17 2.46
N ARG A 33 -6.84 -6.47 2.51
CA ARG A 33 -6.05 -6.52 3.75
C ARG A 33 -6.03 -5.17 4.46
N ALA A 34 -6.01 -5.20 5.78
CA ALA A 34 -5.97 -4.00 6.60
C ALA A 34 -4.63 -3.26 6.48
N ASN A 35 -4.69 -1.93 6.55
CA ASN A 35 -3.51 -1.08 6.70
C ASN A 35 -3.49 -0.50 8.12
N ALA A 36 -2.47 -0.87 8.89
CA ALA A 36 -2.34 -0.49 10.29
C ALA A 36 -2.40 1.02 10.52
N ILE A 37 -1.69 1.78 9.68
CA ILE A 37 -1.57 3.23 9.81
C ILE A 37 -2.95 3.87 9.58
N LYS A 38 -3.63 3.50 8.49
CA LYS A 38 -4.93 4.06 8.10
C LYS A 38 -6.01 3.78 9.15
N LEU A 39 -6.06 2.56 9.67
CA LEU A 39 -7.08 2.19 10.65
C LEU A 39 -6.80 2.78 12.03
N LEU A 40 -5.54 2.82 12.47
CA LEU A 40 -5.19 3.52 13.71
C LEU A 40 -5.53 5.01 13.61
N ALA A 41 -5.19 5.67 12.50
CA ALA A 41 -5.57 7.06 12.26
C ALA A 41 -7.10 7.26 12.26
N ARG A 42 -7.88 6.34 11.67
CA ARG A 42 -9.36 6.38 11.70
C ARG A 42 -9.91 6.30 13.12
N MET A 43 -9.39 5.40 13.95
CA MET A 43 -9.82 5.24 15.34
C MET A 43 -9.50 6.48 16.17
N LEU A 44 -8.26 6.97 16.06
CA LEU A 44 -7.82 8.19 16.75
C LEU A 44 -8.58 9.42 16.28
N TRP A 45 -8.85 9.54 14.97
CA TRP A 45 -9.63 10.64 14.43
C TRP A 45 -11.04 10.69 15.00
N LYS A 46 -11.72 9.54 15.15
CA LYS A 46 -13.05 9.47 15.79
C LYS A 46 -13.01 9.99 17.22
N ALA A 47 -12.00 9.61 18.01
CA ALA A 47 -11.84 10.12 19.36
C ALA A 47 -11.53 11.63 19.38
N ALA A 48 -10.69 12.12 18.46
CA ALA A 48 -10.31 13.52 18.36
C ALA A 48 -11.45 14.47 17.96
N MET A 49 -12.59 13.95 17.48
CA MET A 49 -13.80 14.75 17.21
C MET A 49 -14.62 15.00 18.47
N GLU A 50 -14.41 14.23 19.53
CA GLU A 50 -15.18 14.29 20.77
C GLU A 50 -14.34 14.77 21.96
N PHE A 51 -13.02 14.52 21.91
CA PHE A 51 -12.08 14.81 22.99
C PHE A 51 -10.83 15.52 22.49
N ASP A 52 -10.18 16.26 23.39
CA ASP A 52 -8.93 16.96 23.13
C ASP A 52 -7.74 16.15 23.68
N PHE A 53 -6.79 15.85 22.80
CA PHE A 53 -5.52 15.20 23.15
C PHE A 53 -4.44 15.54 22.11
N GLY A 54 -3.19 15.54 22.56
CA GLY A 54 -2.01 15.67 21.71
C GLY A 54 -1.45 14.30 21.31
N ILE A 55 -0.69 14.25 20.22
CA ILE A 55 0.04 13.06 19.77
C ILE A 55 1.53 13.30 19.95
N ALA A 56 2.18 12.52 20.81
CA ALA A 56 3.63 12.57 20.99
C ALA A 56 4.38 11.71 19.97
N LEU A 57 3.77 10.60 19.55
CA LEU A 57 4.32 9.65 18.59
C LEU A 57 3.20 9.09 17.72
N PHE A 58 3.45 8.99 16.41
CA PHE A 58 2.73 8.12 15.49
C PHE A 58 3.75 7.50 14.54
N THR A 59 3.92 6.19 14.63
CA THR A 59 4.82 5.43 13.75
C THR A 59 4.13 4.18 13.23
N GLY A 60 4.45 3.78 12.00
CA GLY A 60 3.92 2.55 11.42
C GLY A 60 4.54 2.28 10.06
N GLY A 61 4.59 1.00 9.71
CA GLY A 61 5.21 0.52 8.47
C GLY A 61 6.74 0.70 8.43
N ASP A 62 7.36 0.05 7.45
CA ASP A 62 8.82 -0.01 7.31
C ASP A 62 9.25 0.18 5.85
N LYS A 63 8.94 -0.81 4.99
CA LYS A 63 9.26 -0.80 3.56
C LYS A 63 8.20 -0.06 2.73
N HIS A 64 8.66 0.75 1.78
CA HIS A 64 7.80 1.55 0.89
C HIS A 64 6.82 0.70 0.06
N ASN A 65 7.14 -0.57 -0.22
CA ASN A 65 6.31 -1.47 -1.02
C ASN A 65 5.51 -2.47 -0.17
N ALA A 66 5.44 -2.33 1.15
CA ALA A 66 4.70 -3.22 2.03
C ALA A 66 3.40 -2.57 2.54
N ILE A 67 2.37 -3.39 2.73
CA ILE A 67 1.16 -3.01 3.50
C ILE A 67 1.53 -3.10 4.98
N PRO A 68 1.43 -2.02 5.76
CA PRO A 68 1.81 -2.00 7.18
C PRO A 68 0.99 -2.97 8.02
N ARG A 69 1.71 -3.80 8.80
CA ARG A 69 1.16 -4.81 9.71
C ARG A 69 0.94 -4.31 11.13
N GLU A 70 1.59 -3.22 11.46
CA GLU A 70 1.61 -2.65 12.79
C GLU A 70 1.77 -1.13 12.71
N ALA A 71 1.19 -0.47 13.71
CA ALA A 71 1.33 0.95 13.97
C ALA A 71 1.25 1.20 15.47
N LYS A 72 1.95 2.24 15.93
CA LYS A 72 2.00 2.66 17.32
C LYS A 72 1.72 4.15 17.42
N ALA A 73 0.98 4.55 18.43
CA ALA A 73 0.78 5.95 18.79
C ALA A 73 0.97 6.16 20.29
N VAL A 74 1.42 7.37 20.67
CA VAL A 74 1.41 7.82 22.07
C VAL A 74 0.59 9.09 22.13
N LEU A 75 -0.51 9.04 22.87
CA LEU A 75 -1.39 10.17 23.11
C LEU A 75 -1.07 10.80 24.46
N VAL A 76 -1.33 12.10 24.59
CA VAL A 76 -1.30 12.79 25.89
C VAL A 76 -2.60 13.57 26.05
N ALA A 77 -3.31 13.35 27.15
CA ALA A 77 -4.56 14.04 27.45
C ALA A 77 -4.57 14.57 28.89
N LYS A 78 -5.04 15.81 29.07
CA LYS A 78 -5.16 16.47 30.39
C LYS A 78 -6.34 15.96 31.21
N LYS A 79 -7.38 15.48 30.54
CA LYS A 79 -8.67 15.07 31.12
C LYS A 79 -9.32 14.00 30.25
N ASP A 80 -10.43 13.43 30.73
CA ASP A 80 -11.29 12.51 29.98
C ASP A 80 -10.58 11.22 29.49
N VAL A 81 -9.43 10.89 30.08
CA VAL A 81 -8.60 9.73 29.71
C VAL A 81 -9.40 8.42 29.63
N PRO A 82 -10.25 8.06 30.62
CA PRO A 82 -11.09 6.87 30.49
C PRO A 82 -12.04 6.93 29.29
N ALA A 83 -12.70 8.07 29.05
CA ALA A 83 -13.64 8.24 27.95
C ALA A 83 -12.95 8.18 26.58
N ILE A 84 -11.73 8.71 26.47
CA ILE A 84 -10.89 8.57 25.27
C ILE A 84 -10.58 7.09 25.00
N LYS A 85 -10.15 6.35 26.02
CA LYS A 85 -9.86 4.90 25.89
C LYS A 85 -11.11 4.12 25.49
N ASP A 86 -12.25 4.41 26.10
CA ASP A 86 -13.53 3.75 25.76
C ASP A 86 -13.93 4.06 24.31
N ARG A 87 -13.77 5.32 23.87
CA ARG A 87 -14.11 5.74 22.52
C ARG A 87 -13.25 5.07 21.45
N ILE A 88 -11.96 4.93 21.73
CA ILE A 88 -11.00 4.23 20.85
C ILE A 88 -11.30 2.73 20.86
N THR A 89 -11.60 2.13 22.01
CA THR A 89 -12.01 0.71 22.12
C THR A 89 -13.26 0.44 21.29
N ALA A 90 -14.28 1.30 21.38
CA ALA A 90 -15.49 1.15 20.57
C ALA A 90 -15.19 1.23 19.07
N ALA A 91 -14.33 2.17 18.64
CA ALA A 91 -13.90 2.27 17.25
C ALA A 91 -13.08 1.06 16.80
N PHE A 92 -12.27 0.47 17.69
CA PHE A 92 -11.53 -0.76 17.43
C PHE A 92 -12.47 -1.94 17.23
N GLU A 93 -13.51 -2.12 18.05
CA GLU A 93 -14.46 -3.21 17.87
C GLU A 93 -15.25 -3.10 16.55
N GLU A 94 -15.58 -1.87 16.11
CA GLU A 94 -16.13 -1.64 14.76
C GLU A 94 -15.17 -2.14 13.67
N VAL A 95 -13.89 -1.71 13.73
CA VAL A 95 -12.86 -2.10 12.75
C VAL A 95 -12.59 -3.60 12.79
N ARG A 96 -12.47 -4.18 13.98
CA ARG A 96 -12.23 -5.61 14.17
C ARG A 96 -13.37 -6.43 13.57
N PHE A 97 -14.62 -5.99 13.76
CA PHE A 97 -15.77 -6.63 13.15
C PHE A 97 -15.75 -6.52 11.61
N GLU A 98 -15.45 -5.34 11.05
CA GLU A 98 -15.33 -5.12 9.60
C GLU A 98 -14.31 -6.07 8.95
N TYR A 99 -13.18 -6.31 9.62
CA TYR A 99 -12.05 -7.09 9.09
C TYR A 99 -11.97 -8.54 9.58
N ARG A 100 -12.94 -9.02 10.37
CA ARG A 100 -12.89 -10.32 11.07
C ARG A 100 -12.59 -11.54 10.20
N SER A 101 -12.98 -11.52 8.92
CA SER A 101 -12.73 -12.62 7.96
C SER A 101 -11.34 -12.58 7.34
N ILE A 102 -10.68 -11.41 7.36
CA ILE A 102 -9.39 -11.18 6.70
C ILE A 102 -8.26 -11.12 7.72
N GLU A 103 -8.47 -10.46 8.86
CA GLU A 103 -7.47 -10.15 9.89
C GLU A 103 -7.88 -10.73 11.26
N PRO A 104 -7.91 -12.07 11.41
CA PRO A 104 -8.41 -12.71 12.64
C PRO A 104 -7.57 -12.40 13.88
N ASP A 105 -6.29 -12.10 13.69
CA ASP A 105 -5.32 -11.86 14.77
C ASP A 105 -5.17 -10.36 15.11
N MET A 106 -6.02 -9.49 14.54
CA MET A 106 -5.99 -8.04 14.79
C MET A 106 -6.19 -7.73 16.28
N ALA A 107 -5.27 -6.97 16.85
CA ALA A 107 -5.25 -6.60 18.26
C ALA A 107 -4.85 -5.14 18.46
N LEU A 108 -5.42 -4.52 19.50
CA LEU A 108 -5.07 -3.19 19.96
C LEU A 108 -4.80 -3.26 21.47
N ASP A 109 -3.57 -2.95 21.86
CA ASP A 109 -3.18 -2.80 23.25
C ASP A 109 -3.16 -1.30 23.61
N MET A 110 -3.66 -0.95 24.79
CA MET A 110 -3.70 0.43 25.28
C MET A 110 -3.30 0.52 26.75
N GLU A 111 -2.12 1.06 27.00
CA GLU A 111 -1.50 1.12 28.33
C GLU A 111 -1.07 2.54 28.66
N GLU A 112 -1.12 2.92 29.94
CA GLU A 112 -0.49 4.16 30.38
C GLU A 112 1.03 4.02 30.29
N THR A 113 1.71 5.09 29.90
CA THR A 113 3.16 5.10 29.71
C THR A 113 3.77 6.35 30.34
N GLU A 114 5.10 6.42 30.37
CA GLU A 114 5.79 7.61 30.84
C GLU A 114 5.45 8.83 29.99
N LEU A 115 5.32 9.99 30.65
CA LEU A 115 5.04 11.25 29.97
C LEU A 115 6.23 11.60 29.05
N PRO A 116 6.03 11.75 27.73
CA PRO A 116 7.12 12.03 26.80
C PRO A 116 7.70 13.44 27.01
N GLU A 117 8.85 13.74 26.39
CA GLU A 117 9.48 15.07 26.52
C GLU A 117 8.77 16.16 25.72
N SER A 118 8.14 15.79 24.60
CA SER A 118 7.40 16.70 23.73
C SER A 118 6.20 16.01 23.10
N MET A 119 5.17 16.79 22.77
CA MET A 119 4.03 16.33 21.98
C MET A 119 3.69 17.31 20.86
N ILE A 120 3.08 16.82 19.79
CA ILE A 120 2.43 17.69 18.80
C ILE A 120 1.23 18.35 19.49
N THR A 121 1.03 19.65 19.28
CA THR A 121 -0.13 20.37 19.84
C THR A 121 -1.44 19.67 19.48
N GLU A 122 -2.47 19.84 20.30
CA GLU A 122 -3.79 19.23 20.06
C GLU A 122 -4.37 19.62 18.69
N ALA A 123 -4.19 20.89 18.30
CA ALA A 123 -4.64 21.42 17.01
C ALA A 123 -3.94 20.76 15.82
N ASP A 124 -2.61 20.65 15.84
CA ASP A 124 -1.86 20.03 14.76
C ASP A 124 -1.98 18.50 14.76
N SER A 125 -2.20 17.88 15.93
CA SER A 125 -2.55 16.46 16.03
C SER A 125 -3.86 16.18 15.32
N ARG A 126 -4.89 17.00 15.53
CA ARG A 126 -6.17 16.90 14.82
C ARG A 126 -6.01 17.11 13.31
N LYS A 127 -5.23 18.10 12.90
CA LYS A 127 -4.91 18.38 11.49
C LYS A 127 -4.17 17.20 10.82
N MET A 128 -3.20 16.61 11.51
CA MET A 128 -2.51 15.40 11.06
C MET A 128 -3.50 14.24 10.88
N LEU A 129 -4.39 13.99 11.85
CA LEU A 129 -5.40 12.93 11.75
C LEU A 129 -6.36 13.16 10.58
N HIS A 130 -6.78 14.40 10.32
CA HIS A 130 -7.57 14.74 9.12
C HIS A 130 -6.84 14.35 7.83
N LEU A 131 -5.55 14.71 7.72
CA LEU A 131 -4.72 14.35 6.57
C LEU A 131 -4.63 12.83 6.40
N LEU A 132 -4.30 12.10 7.48
CA LEU A 132 -4.14 10.65 7.43
C LEU A 132 -5.43 9.93 7.05
N VAL A 133 -6.58 10.41 7.51
CA VAL A 133 -7.89 9.84 7.14
C VAL A 133 -8.25 10.18 5.69
N ALA A 134 -8.00 11.41 5.24
CA ALA A 134 -8.35 11.88 3.90
C ALA A 134 -7.48 11.27 2.78
N LEU A 135 -6.20 11.05 3.03
CA LEU A 135 -5.27 10.50 2.03
C LEU A 135 -5.77 9.13 1.51
N PRO A 136 -5.78 8.90 0.19
CA PRO A 136 -6.29 7.67 -0.39
C PRO A 136 -5.44 6.46 0.02
N HIS A 137 -6.09 5.29 0.09
CA HIS A 137 -5.44 4.00 0.33
C HIS A 137 -6.23 2.87 -0.34
N GLY A 138 -5.52 1.85 -0.83
CA GLY A 138 -6.07 0.66 -1.45
C GLY A 138 -6.24 0.79 -2.96
N VAL A 139 -7.15 -0.02 -3.50
CA VAL A 139 -7.55 0.03 -4.91
C VAL A 139 -8.25 1.34 -5.19
N HIS A 140 -7.76 2.08 -6.18
CA HIS A 140 -8.40 3.31 -6.67
C HIS A 140 -9.30 3.03 -7.87
N ARG A 141 -8.84 2.17 -8.79
CA ARG A 141 -9.57 1.82 -10.01
C ARG A 141 -9.20 0.41 -10.48
N MET A 142 -10.22 -0.35 -10.88
CA MET A 142 -10.05 -1.62 -11.60
C MET A 142 -9.94 -1.35 -13.11
N SER A 143 -9.21 -2.20 -13.82
CA SER A 143 -9.09 -2.11 -15.28
C SER A 143 -10.46 -2.36 -15.93
N PRO A 144 -10.87 -1.53 -16.91
CA PRO A 144 -12.07 -1.80 -17.71
C PRO A 144 -11.83 -2.91 -18.74
N ASP A 145 -10.58 -3.17 -19.10
CA ASP A 145 -10.20 -4.06 -20.21
C ASP A 145 -9.84 -5.47 -19.73
N ILE A 146 -9.34 -5.61 -18.50
CA ILE A 146 -8.95 -6.89 -17.91
C ILE A 146 -9.74 -7.13 -16.62
N PRO A 147 -10.66 -8.13 -16.60
CA PRO A 147 -11.37 -8.53 -15.40
C PRO A 147 -10.43 -8.80 -14.22
N ASP A 148 -10.84 -8.38 -13.03
CA ASP A 148 -10.14 -8.57 -11.75
C ASP A 148 -8.74 -7.93 -11.64
N LEU A 149 -8.29 -7.19 -12.66
CA LEU A 149 -7.03 -6.47 -12.62
C LEU A 149 -7.21 -5.10 -11.94
N VAL A 150 -6.43 -4.84 -10.89
CA VAL A 150 -6.26 -3.48 -10.37
C VAL A 150 -5.48 -2.68 -11.41
N GLU A 151 -6.05 -1.58 -11.87
CA GLU A 151 -5.35 -0.66 -12.77
C GLU A 151 -4.56 0.37 -11.97
N THR A 152 -5.19 0.99 -10.97
CA THR A 152 -4.59 2.08 -10.20
C THR A 152 -4.82 1.84 -8.71
N SER A 153 -3.77 2.00 -7.89
CA SER A 153 -3.84 1.90 -6.43
C SER A 153 -2.84 2.83 -5.74
N THR A 154 -3.01 2.99 -4.43
CA THR A 154 -1.97 3.59 -3.58
C THR A 154 -1.95 2.96 -2.20
N SER A 155 -0.77 2.76 -1.63
CA SER A 155 -0.60 2.23 -0.27
C SER A 155 0.05 3.26 0.63
N MET A 156 -0.55 3.57 1.79
CA MET A 156 0.13 4.32 2.84
C MET A 156 1.13 3.40 3.51
N ALA A 157 2.40 3.53 3.13
CA ALA A 157 3.44 2.55 3.43
C ALA A 157 4.16 2.84 4.74
N LYS A 158 4.29 4.13 5.10
CA LYS A 158 5.07 4.54 6.26
C LYS A 158 4.56 5.85 6.83
N ILE A 159 4.62 5.97 8.15
CA ILE A 159 4.49 7.26 8.86
C ILE A 159 5.57 7.35 9.94
N ARG A 160 6.15 8.54 10.10
CA ARG A 160 7.02 8.89 11.22
C ARG A 160 6.69 10.30 11.70
N THR A 161 6.59 10.48 13.01
CA THR A 161 6.44 11.79 13.66
C THR A 161 7.73 12.12 14.41
N GLU A 162 8.65 12.78 13.73
CA GLU A 162 9.89 13.30 14.30
C GLU A 162 9.68 14.79 14.57
N GLU A 163 10.62 15.68 14.26
CA GLU A 163 10.35 17.13 14.31
C GLU A 163 9.11 17.50 13.49
N ASP A 164 9.05 16.96 12.26
CA ASP A 164 7.91 17.03 11.36
C ASP A 164 7.19 15.68 11.22
N VAL A 165 6.00 15.71 10.61
CA VAL A 165 5.26 14.50 10.25
C VAL A 165 5.56 14.10 8.80
N TYR A 166 6.10 12.90 8.62
CA TYR A 166 6.41 12.32 7.32
C TYR A 166 5.46 11.16 7.02
N VAL A 167 4.77 11.22 5.88
CA VAL A 167 3.88 10.17 5.40
C VAL A 167 4.33 9.76 4.01
N GLN A 168 4.57 8.46 3.82
CA GLN A 168 4.97 7.92 2.52
C GLN A 168 3.83 7.09 1.92
N LEU A 169 3.47 7.42 0.68
CA LEU A 169 2.54 6.63 -0.13
C LEU A 169 3.25 6.01 -1.32
N ALA A 170 2.87 4.79 -1.68
CA ALA A 170 3.32 4.09 -2.86
C ALA A 170 2.15 3.93 -3.84
N SER A 171 2.09 4.83 -4.82
CA SER A 171 1.08 4.83 -5.89
C SER A 171 1.54 4.02 -7.09
N ARG A 172 0.62 3.29 -7.71
CA ARG A 172 0.89 2.40 -8.86
C ARG A 172 -0.23 2.55 -9.88
N SER A 173 0.12 2.59 -11.16
CA SER A 173 -0.87 2.41 -12.22
C SER A 173 -0.25 1.75 -13.45
N SER A 174 -1.04 0.96 -14.19
CA SER A 174 -0.69 0.59 -15.57
C SER A 174 -0.91 1.75 -16.55
N SER A 175 -1.72 2.74 -16.19
CA SER A 175 -1.97 3.96 -16.98
C SER A 175 -1.22 5.17 -16.41
N LYS A 176 -0.34 5.77 -17.22
CA LYS A 176 0.46 6.94 -16.81
C LYS A 176 -0.42 8.13 -16.39
N THR A 177 -1.49 8.40 -17.12
CA THR A 177 -2.39 9.53 -16.82
C THR A 177 -3.20 9.28 -15.55
N GLN A 178 -3.61 8.03 -15.28
CA GLN A 178 -4.30 7.69 -14.03
C GLN A 178 -3.36 7.73 -12.82
N LEU A 179 -2.09 7.34 -12.99
CA LEU A 179 -1.08 7.53 -11.95
C LEU A 179 -0.94 9.00 -11.57
N GLU A 180 -0.75 9.87 -12.55
CA GLU A 180 -0.58 11.31 -12.29
C GLU A 180 -1.84 11.94 -11.69
N ALA A 181 -3.04 11.59 -12.16
CA ALA A 181 -4.28 12.07 -11.56
C ALA A 181 -4.42 11.69 -10.07
N LEU A 182 -4.01 10.47 -9.70
CA LEU A 182 -3.99 10.05 -8.29
C LEU A 182 -2.94 10.81 -7.48
N ARG A 183 -1.76 11.10 -8.06
CA ARG A 183 -0.70 11.89 -7.42
C ARG A 183 -1.12 13.35 -7.23
N ASP A 184 -1.77 13.95 -8.21
CA ASP A 184 -2.34 15.29 -8.13
C ASP A 184 -3.39 15.37 -7.01
N LYS A 185 -4.24 14.35 -6.89
CA LYS A 185 -5.21 14.25 -5.78
C LYS A 185 -4.51 14.19 -4.42
N ILE A 186 -3.46 13.38 -4.28
CA ILE A 186 -2.68 13.27 -3.04
C ILE A 186 -2.06 14.63 -2.69
N GLU A 187 -1.47 15.31 -3.66
CA GLU A 187 -0.88 16.63 -3.46
C GLU A 187 -1.94 17.67 -3.06
N ALA A 188 -3.08 17.72 -3.73
CA ALA A 188 -4.17 18.63 -3.37
C ALA A 188 -4.65 18.42 -1.93
N ILE A 189 -4.79 17.15 -1.49
CA ILE A 189 -5.15 16.82 -0.11
C ILE A 189 -4.06 17.29 0.87
N SER A 190 -2.78 17.07 0.55
CA SER A 190 -1.66 17.50 1.37
C SER A 190 -1.63 19.02 1.53
N VAL A 191 -1.81 19.77 0.44
CA VAL A 191 -1.86 21.24 0.46
C VAL A 191 -3.03 21.75 1.32
N LEU A 192 -4.21 21.15 1.21
CA LEU A 192 -5.36 21.49 2.06
C LEU A 192 -5.06 21.27 3.56
N ALA A 193 -4.25 20.26 3.89
CA ALA A 193 -3.78 20.03 5.26
C ALA A 193 -2.56 20.89 5.65
N GLY A 194 -2.13 21.83 4.79
CA GLY A 194 -0.93 22.64 5.00
C GLY A 194 0.36 21.80 5.08
N ALA A 195 0.39 20.67 4.38
CA ALA A 195 1.55 19.84 4.19
C ALA A 195 2.14 20.08 2.79
N GLU A 196 3.45 19.89 2.67
CA GLU A 196 4.14 19.82 1.39
C GLU A 196 4.09 18.37 0.87
N ALA A 197 4.03 18.20 -0.44
CA ALA A 197 4.06 16.89 -1.09
C ALA A 197 5.26 16.81 -2.03
N GLU A 198 6.12 15.81 -1.82
CA GLU A 198 7.24 15.52 -2.69
C GLU A 198 6.94 14.30 -3.57
N ARG A 199 7.33 14.41 -4.84
CA ARG A 199 7.06 13.43 -5.87
C ARG A 199 8.36 12.71 -6.24
N GLY A 200 8.43 11.41 -5.91
CA GLY A 200 9.48 10.53 -6.45
C GLY A 200 9.38 10.31 -7.96
N GLN A 201 10.39 9.71 -8.56
CA GLN A 201 10.30 9.26 -9.96
C GLN A 201 9.24 8.17 -10.09
N ALA A 202 8.31 8.35 -11.04
CA ALA A 202 7.41 7.30 -11.45
C ALA A 202 8.13 6.34 -12.39
N TYR A 203 7.91 5.04 -12.21
CA TYR A 203 8.25 4.06 -13.22
C TYR A 203 7.06 3.92 -14.18
N PRO A 204 7.28 3.90 -15.50
CA PRO A 204 6.22 3.75 -16.48
C PRO A 204 5.52 2.40 -16.31
N GLY A 205 4.19 2.43 -16.41
CA GLY A 205 3.38 1.22 -16.52
C GLY A 205 3.54 0.56 -17.89
N TRP A 206 3.16 -0.71 -17.99
CA TRP A 206 3.05 -1.42 -19.26
C TRP A 206 1.58 -1.77 -19.50
N LEU A 207 0.96 -1.04 -20.43
CA LEU A 207 -0.41 -1.31 -20.82
C LEU A 207 -0.48 -2.63 -21.61
N PRO A 208 -1.39 -3.55 -21.24
CA PRO A 208 -1.61 -4.78 -22.01
C PRO A 208 -2.04 -4.48 -23.45
N ASN A 209 -1.43 -5.17 -24.41
CA ASN A 209 -1.85 -5.14 -25.81
C ASN A 209 -2.29 -6.55 -26.24
N LEU A 210 -3.60 -6.79 -26.26
CA LEU A 210 -4.16 -8.09 -26.65
C LEU A 210 -4.03 -8.39 -28.15
N GLU A 211 -3.73 -7.38 -28.97
CA GLU A 211 -3.48 -7.49 -30.42
C GLU A 211 -1.98 -7.70 -30.75
N SER A 212 -1.14 -7.91 -29.73
CA SER A 212 0.29 -8.16 -29.88
C SER A 212 0.56 -9.40 -30.76
N LYS A 213 1.45 -9.26 -31.74
CA LYS A 213 1.89 -10.36 -32.61
C LYS A 213 2.75 -11.35 -31.82
N VAL A 214 3.65 -10.85 -30.98
CA VAL A 214 4.48 -11.68 -30.10
C VAL A 214 3.60 -12.49 -29.14
N LEU A 215 2.56 -11.87 -28.57
CA LEU A 215 1.60 -12.57 -27.72
C LEU A 215 0.88 -13.69 -28.50
N ALA A 216 0.40 -13.40 -29.72
CA ALA A 216 -0.25 -14.41 -30.55
C ALA A 216 0.67 -15.61 -30.84
N ILE A 217 1.94 -15.37 -31.17
CA ILE A 217 2.94 -16.42 -31.43
C ILE A 217 3.19 -17.26 -30.17
N LEU A 218 3.30 -16.64 -28.99
CA LEU A 218 3.46 -17.35 -27.73
C LEU A 218 2.25 -18.24 -27.42
N LYS A 219 1.03 -17.75 -27.65
CA LYS A 219 -0.21 -18.54 -27.46
C LYS A 219 -0.23 -19.76 -28.37
N GLU A 220 0.12 -19.58 -29.64
CA GLU A 220 0.17 -20.65 -30.62
C GLU A 220 1.25 -21.69 -30.26
N SER A 221 2.44 -21.23 -29.88
CA SER A 221 3.57 -22.09 -29.49
C SER A 221 3.22 -22.93 -28.25
N ALA A 222 2.59 -22.32 -27.24
CA ALA A 222 2.14 -23.03 -26.05
C ALA A 222 1.06 -24.08 -26.39
N ARG A 223 0.14 -23.77 -27.30
CA ARG A 223 -0.89 -24.71 -27.76
C ARG A 223 -0.28 -25.90 -28.51
N GLU A 224 0.76 -25.68 -29.32
CA GLU A 224 1.48 -26.73 -30.03
C GLU A 224 2.24 -27.67 -29.07
N LEU A 225 2.93 -27.10 -28.08
CA LEU A 225 3.72 -27.88 -27.12
C LEU A 225 2.87 -28.66 -26.13
N TRP A 226 1.77 -28.08 -25.65
CA TRP A 226 1.06 -28.60 -24.49
C TRP A 226 -0.43 -28.88 -24.72
N GLY A 227 -0.96 -28.60 -25.91
CA GLY A 227 -2.37 -28.79 -26.24
C GLY A 227 -3.34 -27.87 -25.47
N LYS A 228 -2.82 -26.85 -24.78
CA LYS A 228 -3.60 -25.93 -23.94
C LYS A 228 -3.21 -24.48 -24.19
N GLU A 229 -4.18 -23.59 -24.05
CA GLU A 229 -3.94 -22.15 -24.18
C GLU A 229 -3.33 -21.61 -22.87
N PRO A 230 -2.26 -20.80 -22.95
CA PRO A 230 -1.66 -20.22 -21.75
C PRO A 230 -2.59 -19.17 -21.14
N GLU A 231 -2.56 -19.06 -19.82
CA GLU A 231 -3.26 -17.99 -19.11
C GLU A 231 -2.57 -16.66 -19.41
N ILE A 232 -3.33 -15.70 -19.95
CA ILE A 232 -2.86 -14.33 -20.14
C ILE A 232 -3.21 -13.55 -18.88
N LYS A 233 -2.18 -13.10 -18.17
CA LYS A 233 -2.32 -12.36 -16.92
C LYS A 233 -1.60 -11.03 -17.03
N ALA A 234 -2.19 -10.02 -16.39
CA ALA A 234 -1.50 -8.80 -16.03
C ALA A 234 -1.25 -8.82 -14.53
N ILE A 235 -0.12 -8.24 -14.10
CA ILE A 235 0.24 -8.15 -12.69
C ILE A 235 0.21 -6.69 -12.26
N HIS A 236 -0.40 -6.42 -11.10
CA HIS A 236 -0.34 -5.09 -10.47
C HIS A 236 0.98 -4.90 -9.72
N ALA A 237 2.08 -4.96 -10.46
CA ALA A 237 3.45 -4.81 -9.98
C ALA A 237 4.30 -4.08 -11.05
N GLY A 238 5.50 -3.63 -10.66
CA GLY A 238 6.44 -3.06 -11.62
C GLY A 238 7.20 -4.17 -12.35
N LEU A 239 7.29 -4.07 -13.67
CA LEU A 239 8.16 -4.89 -14.52
C LEU A 239 9.01 -3.94 -15.38
N GLU A 240 10.23 -4.36 -15.72
CA GLU A 240 11.11 -3.55 -16.57
C GLU A 240 10.53 -3.31 -17.98
N THR A 241 9.58 -4.13 -18.44
CA THR A 241 8.88 -3.96 -19.71
C THR A 241 8.20 -2.61 -19.85
N GLY A 242 7.76 -1.97 -18.76
CA GLY A 242 7.27 -0.59 -18.79
C GLY A 242 8.36 0.41 -19.20
N ILE A 243 9.56 0.28 -18.63
CA ILE A 243 10.71 1.15 -18.93
C ILE A 243 11.20 0.90 -20.35
N ILE A 244 11.29 -0.37 -20.73
CA ILE A 244 11.73 -0.78 -22.05
C ILE A 244 10.77 -0.24 -23.12
N GLY A 245 9.45 -0.36 -22.90
CA GLY A 245 8.43 0.15 -23.84
C GLY A 245 8.46 1.68 -24.00
N GLU A 246 8.71 2.43 -22.92
CA GLU A 246 8.85 3.90 -23.00
C GLU A 246 10.10 4.30 -23.81
N LYS A 247 11.21 3.55 -23.67
CA LYS A 247 12.46 3.80 -24.41
C LYS A 247 12.39 3.39 -25.89
N PHE A 248 11.60 2.37 -26.22
CA PHE A 248 11.46 1.85 -27.58
C PHE A 248 10.00 1.85 -28.04
N PRO A 249 9.45 3.03 -28.41
CA PRO A 249 8.07 3.15 -28.86
C PRO A 249 7.79 2.25 -30.06
N GLY A 250 6.67 1.51 -29.99
CA GLY A 250 6.26 0.58 -31.05
C GLY A 250 6.88 -0.81 -30.96
N MET A 251 7.76 -1.08 -29.99
CA MET A 251 8.25 -2.44 -29.76
C MET A 251 7.13 -3.36 -29.25
N ASP A 252 6.95 -4.48 -29.93
CA ASP A 252 6.02 -5.53 -29.51
C ASP A 252 6.71 -6.43 -28.46
N MET A 253 6.05 -6.64 -27.32
CA MET A 253 6.67 -7.25 -26.13
C MET A 253 5.71 -8.23 -25.46
N ALA A 254 6.28 -9.25 -24.83
CA ALA A 254 5.59 -10.14 -23.92
C ALA A 254 6.52 -10.55 -22.77
N SER A 255 5.94 -10.93 -21.63
CA SER A 255 6.68 -11.40 -20.46
C SER A 255 6.15 -12.77 -20.05
N PHE A 256 7.05 -13.74 -19.92
CA PHE A 256 6.75 -15.10 -19.48
C PHE A 256 8.01 -15.71 -18.85
N GLY A 257 7.85 -16.71 -17.99
CA GLY A 257 8.96 -17.30 -17.25
C GLY A 257 8.58 -18.58 -16.52
N PRO A 258 9.55 -19.24 -15.88
CA PRO A 258 9.30 -20.42 -15.05
C PRO A 258 8.54 -20.05 -13.76
N GLN A 259 8.02 -21.06 -13.08
CA GLN A 259 7.37 -20.89 -11.79
C GLN A 259 8.42 -20.70 -10.69
N ILE A 260 8.46 -19.49 -10.13
CA ILE A 260 9.28 -19.09 -8.98
C ILE A 260 8.35 -18.79 -7.80
N GLU A 261 8.68 -19.32 -6.63
CA GLU A 261 7.92 -19.13 -5.39
C GLU A 261 8.76 -18.34 -4.38
N ASN A 262 8.13 -17.39 -3.69
CA ASN A 262 8.73 -16.51 -2.68
C ASN A 262 9.97 -15.73 -3.17
N PRO A 263 9.93 -15.07 -4.34
CA PRO A 263 11.06 -14.28 -4.80
C PRO A 263 11.43 -13.20 -3.77
N HIS A 264 12.72 -12.91 -3.63
CA HIS A 264 13.28 -11.93 -2.70
C HIS A 264 13.18 -12.31 -1.21
N SER A 265 13.01 -13.60 -0.90
CA SER A 265 13.13 -14.11 0.47
C SER A 265 14.17 -15.24 0.55
N PRO A 266 14.68 -15.57 1.76
CA PRO A 266 15.50 -16.77 1.95
C PRO A 266 14.79 -18.08 1.56
N ASP A 267 13.47 -18.07 1.43
CA ASP A 267 12.64 -19.22 0.99
C ASP A 267 12.41 -19.26 -0.53
N GLU A 268 13.10 -18.40 -1.28
CA GLU A 268 13.03 -18.32 -2.74
C GLU A 268 13.43 -19.66 -3.37
N ARG A 269 12.55 -20.19 -4.22
CA ARG A 269 12.77 -21.46 -4.91
C ARG A 269 12.13 -21.47 -6.29
N VAL A 270 12.73 -22.22 -7.21
CA VAL A 270 12.23 -22.42 -8.57
C VAL A 270 11.78 -23.86 -8.77
N ARG A 271 10.63 -24.05 -9.42
CA ARG A 271 10.14 -25.38 -9.77
C ARG A 271 10.89 -25.90 -11.00
N VAL A 272 11.89 -26.77 -10.79
CA VAL A 272 12.79 -27.27 -11.84
C VAL A 272 12.07 -27.74 -13.12
N PRO A 273 10.98 -28.53 -13.07
CA PRO A 273 10.24 -28.90 -14.29
C PRO A 273 9.76 -27.71 -15.13
N SER A 274 9.34 -26.61 -14.48
CA SER A 274 8.84 -25.41 -15.19
C SER A 274 9.93 -24.65 -15.94
N VAL A 275 11.21 -24.87 -15.61
CA VAL A 275 12.35 -24.29 -16.33
C VAL A 275 12.48 -24.93 -17.72
N LYS A 276 12.25 -26.25 -17.81
CA LYS A 276 12.21 -26.95 -19.09
C LYS A 276 11.05 -26.44 -19.96
N ASP A 277 9.86 -26.34 -19.38
CA ASP A 277 8.67 -25.83 -20.08
C ASP A 277 8.91 -24.40 -20.62
N PHE A 278 9.50 -23.52 -19.81
CA PHE A 278 9.90 -22.17 -20.23
C PHE A 278 10.86 -22.20 -21.42
N TYR A 279 11.91 -23.04 -21.37
CA TYR A 279 12.91 -23.13 -22.43
C TYR A 279 12.30 -23.64 -23.75
N GLU A 280 11.46 -24.67 -23.70
CA GLU A 280 10.81 -25.23 -24.89
C GLU A 280 9.89 -24.19 -25.56
N LEU A 281 9.12 -23.44 -24.76
CA LEU A 281 8.27 -22.36 -25.26
C LEU A 281 9.09 -21.23 -25.90
N LEU A 282 10.14 -20.79 -25.22
CA LEU A 282 11.04 -19.75 -25.72
C LEU A 282 11.66 -20.15 -27.06
N ALA A 283 12.20 -21.37 -27.17
CA ALA A 283 12.84 -21.87 -28.37
C ALA A 283 11.87 -21.96 -29.55
N LEU A 284 10.65 -22.47 -29.33
CA LEU A 284 9.63 -22.56 -30.37
C LEU A 284 9.14 -21.18 -30.82
N ALA A 285 8.88 -20.27 -29.87
CA ALA A 285 8.43 -18.91 -30.19
C ALA A 285 9.48 -18.15 -31.02
N LEU A 286 10.77 -18.25 -30.65
CA LEU A 286 11.87 -17.68 -31.43
C LEU A 286 11.95 -18.26 -32.84
N LYS A 287 11.75 -19.58 -33.00
CA LYS A 287 11.71 -20.22 -34.32
C LYS A 287 10.56 -19.72 -35.19
N LYS A 288 9.40 -19.38 -34.61
CA LYS A 288 8.24 -18.84 -35.33
C LYS A 288 8.36 -17.34 -35.64
N LEU A 289 9.18 -16.61 -34.88
CA LEU A 289 9.47 -15.20 -35.09
C LEU A 289 10.51 -14.95 -36.19
N ALA A 290 11.39 -15.93 -36.44
CA ALA A 290 12.43 -15.91 -37.47
C ALA A 290 11.84 -16.11 -38.88
#